data_AF-A0AB34QTS7-F1
#
_entry.id   AF-A0AB34QTS7-F1
#
_cell.length_a   1.000
_cell.length_b   1.000
_cell.length_c   1.000
_cell.angle_alpha   90.00
_cell.angle_beta   90.00
_cell.angle_gamma   90.00
#
_symmetry.space_group_name_H-M   'P 1'
#
loop_
_entity.id
_entity.type
_entity.pdbx_description
1 polymer ?
#
loop_
_entity_poly.entity_id
_entity_poly.type
_entity_poly.pdbx_seq_one_letter_code
_entity_poly.pdbx_strand_id
1 'polypeptide(L)'
;MKKQNDHEELLTGGNVSNVYRFGDTVRREVKSDNINIQKLLKHLEKKNFSYAPKFLGVDEKGREILSFIEGVAGHDPLKEYMCSHHALKEIARVLRLYHDAVFDFPISDDWNEWTIRLTT
;
A
#
# COMPACT_ATOMS: atom_id res chain seq x y z
N MET A 1 17.34 -12.79 -15.44
CA MET A 1 15.96 -12.98 -15.96
C MET A 1 15.09 -13.41 -14.78
N LYS A 2 14.22 -12.54 -14.26
CA LYS A 2 13.28 -12.93 -13.19
C LYS A 2 12.31 -13.95 -13.79
N LYS A 3 12.14 -15.11 -13.16
CA LYS A 3 11.12 -16.09 -13.55
C LYS A 3 9.76 -15.41 -13.45
N GLN A 4 9.11 -15.19 -14.58
CA GLN A 4 7.70 -14.82 -14.61
C GLN A 4 6.95 -16.01 -14.01
N ASN A 5 6.43 -15.85 -12.80
CA ASN A 5 5.58 -16.87 -12.20
C ASN A 5 4.19 -16.65 -12.79
N ASP A 6 3.74 -17.56 -13.66
CA ASP A 6 2.45 -17.49 -14.36
C ASP A 6 1.25 -17.81 -13.44
N HIS A 7 1.49 -17.91 -12.13
CA HIS A 7 0.51 -18.24 -11.11
C HIS A 7 0.46 -17.18 -10.01
N GLU A 8 -0.74 -16.94 -9.49
CA GLU A 8 -0.93 -16.09 -8.30
C GLU A 8 -0.37 -16.78 -7.06
N GLU A 9 0.44 -16.06 -6.29
CA GLU A 9 0.97 -16.51 -5.01
C GLU A 9 0.29 -15.72 -3.89
N LEU A 10 -0.31 -16.40 -2.92
CA LEU A 10 -0.80 -15.73 -1.71
C LEU A 10 0.39 -15.24 -0.90
N LEU A 11 0.48 -13.94 -0.68
CA LEU A 11 1.50 -13.36 0.20
C LEU A 11 1.15 -13.62 1.65
N THR A 12 2.10 -14.14 2.41
CA THR A 12 1.97 -14.32 3.85
C THR A 12 2.35 -13.02 4.56
N GLY A 13 1.43 -12.47 5.34
CA GLY A 13 1.61 -11.23 6.09
C GLY A 13 0.48 -10.21 5.89
N GLY A 14 0.42 -9.23 6.78
CA GLY A 14 -0.67 -8.26 6.85
C GLY A 14 -1.83 -8.73 7.74
N ASN A 15 -2.52 -7.77 8.37
CA ASN A 15 -3.54 -8.06 9.39
C ASN A 15 -4.99 -7.88 8.87
N VAL A 16 -5.14 -7.36 7.64
CA VAL A 16 -6.42 -6.79 7.20
C VAL A 16 -7.06 -7.53 6.03
N SER A 17 -6.30 -7.95 5.02
CA SER A 17 -6.85 -8.52 3.78
C SER A 17 -5.89 -9.52 3.16
N ASN A 18 -6.43 -10.48 2.42
CA ASN A 18 -5.64 -11.37 1.57
C ASN A 18 -5.07 -10.60 0.37
N VAL A 19 -3.79 -10.83 0.06
CA VAL A 19 -3.09 -10.17 -1.04
C VAL A 19 -2.39 -11.23 -1.88
N TYR A 20 -2.62 -11.20 -3.19
CA TYR A 20 -2.08 -12.17 -4.14
C TYR A 20 -1.06 -11.51 -5.06
N ARG A 21 0.17 -12.01 -5.12
CA ARG A 21 1.21 -11.53 -6.04
C ARG A 21 1.14 -12.26 -7.38
N PHE A 22 1.43 -11.55 -8.46
CA PHE A 22 1.67 -12.11 -9.79
C PHE A 22 2.67 -11.23 -10.53
N GLY A 23 3.83 -11.80 -10.82
CA GLY A 23 4.97 -11.05 -11.34
C GLY A 23 5.32 -9.85 -10.44
N ASP A 24 5.28 -8.66 -11.03
CA ASP A 24 5.58 -7.39 -10.36
C ASP A 24 4.32 -6.64 -9.90
N THR A 25 3.19 -7.34 -9.75
CA THR A 25 1.92 -6.76 -9.30
C THR A 25 1.31 -7.54 -8.14
N VAL A 26 0.44 -6.90 -7.38
CA VAL A 26 -0.38 -7.52 -6.32
C VAL A 26 -1.85 -7.20 -6.50
N ARG A 27 -2.70 -8.14 -6.09
CA ARG A 27 -4.15 -8.11 -6.21
C ARG A 27 -4.70 -8.07 -4.80
N ARG A 28 -5.41 -7.01 -4.46
CA ARG A 28 -5.97 -6.78 -3.13
C ARG A 28 -7.47 -6.53 -3.23
N GLU A 29 -8.25 -7.16 -2.35
CA GLU A 29 -9.68 -6.90 -2.26
C GLU A 29 -9.95 -5.42 -1.90
N VAL A 30 -10.91 -4.81 -2.61
CA VAL A 30 -11.40 -3.47 -2.33
C VAL A 30 -12.29 -3.53 -1.09
N LYS A 31 -11.77 -3.12 0.08
CA LYS A 31 -12.61 -2.91 1.26
C LYS A 31 -13.28 -1.54 1.15
N SER A 32 -14.51 -1.53 0.63
CA SER A 32 -15.29 -0.35 0.22
C SER A 32 -14.70 0.38 -0.99
N ASP A 33 -15.56 0.84 -1.92
CA ASP A 33 -15.21 1.57 -3.15
C ASP A 33 -14.57 2.93 -2.84
N ASN A 34 -13.44 2.92 -2.14
CA ASN A 34 -12.77 4.10 -1.68
C ASN A 34 -11.91 4.63 -2.83
N ILE A 35 -12.60 5.22 -3.81
CA ILE A 35 -12.02 5.93 -4.94
C ILE A 35 -10.97 6.95 -4.49
N ASN A 36 -11.04 7.43 -3.24
CA ASN A 36 -10.06 8.36 -2.69
C ASN A 36 -8.69 7.71 -2.45
N ILE A 37 -8.62 6.42 -2.09
CA ILE A 37 -7.35 5.68 -2.02
C ILE A 37 -6.71 5.62 -3.42
N GLN A 38 -7.50 5.34 -4.45
CA GLN A 38 -7.02 5.29 -5.83
C GLN A 38 -6.55 6.67 -6.32
N LYS A 39 -7.30 7.74 -6.01
CA LYS A 39 -6.90 9.13 -6.28
C LYS A 39 -5.57 9.45 -5.59
N LEU A 40 -5.39 9.06 -4.33
CA LEU A 40 -4.18 9.29 -3.56
C LEU A 40 -2.97 8.54 -4.14
N LEU A 41 -3.11 7.25 -4.48
CA LEU A 41 -2.01 6.49 -5.11
C LEU A 41 -1.59 7.09 -6.45
N LYS A 42 -2.54 7.56 -7.26
CA LYS A 42 -2.26 8.29 -8.51
C LYS A 42 -1.56 9.62 -8.25
N HIS A 43 -1.92 10.34 -7.18
CA HIS A 43 -1.23 11.58 -6.79
C HIS A 43 0.21 11.31 -6.37
N LEU A 44 0.44 10.31 -5.52
CA LEU A 44 1.77 9.90 -5.08
C LEU A 44 2.66 9.47 -6.26
N GLU A 45 2.10 8.76 -7.24
CA GLU A 45 2.80 8.44 -8.47
C GLU A 45 3.23 9.70 -9.24
N LYS A 46 2.34 10.68 -9.41
CA LYS A 46 2.67 11.97 -10.06
C LYS A 46 3.75 12.75 -9.30
N LYS A 47 3.83 12.58 -7.99
CA LYS A 47 4.87 13.16 -7.12
C LYS A 47 6.18 12.37 -7.10
N ASN A 48 6.26 11.27 -7.86
CA ASN A 48 7.39 10.34 -7.87
C ASN A 48 7.71 9.77 -6.47
N PHE A 49 6.69 9.62 -5.61
CA PHE A 49 6.88 9.05 -4.28
C PHE A 49 7.05 7.53 -4.35
N SER A 50 8.30 7.06 -4.25
CA SER A 50 8.68 5.67 -4.51
C SER A 50 8.32 4.66 -3.41
N TYR A 51 7.86 5.14 -2.24
CA TYR A 51 7.55 4.28 -1.09
C TYR A 51 6.07 3.86 -1.02
N ALA A 52 5.26 4.24 -2.02
CA ALA A 52 3.88 3.78 -2.17
C ALA A 52 3.73 2.96 -3.45
N PRO A 53 2.83 1.96 -3.47
CA PRO A 53 2.56 1.20 -4.69
C PRO A 53 1.79 2.07 -5.70
N LYS A 54 2.01 1.82 -6.98
CA LYS A 54 1.27 2.44 -8.08
C LYS A 54 -0.04 1.71 -8.28
N PHE A 55 -1.12 2.47 -8.53
CA PHE A 55 -2.41 1.90 -8.92
C PHE A 55 -2.43 1.59 -10.41
N LEU A 56 -2.64 0.33 -10.78
CA LEU A 56 -2.56 -0.17 -12.16
C LEU A 56 -3.94 -0.52 -12.74
N GLY A 57 -5.00 -0.50 -11.93
CA GLY A 57 -6.37 -0.78 -12.37
C GLY A 57 -7.10 -1.74 -11.44
N VAL A 58 -8.16 -2.35 -11.96
CA VAL A 58 -8.98 -3.35 -11.27
C VAL A 58 -9.07 -4.58 -12.16
N ASP A 59 -8.97 -5.77 -11.59
CA ASP A 59 -9.11 -7.03 -12.33
C ASP A 59 -10.59 -7.42 -12.55
N GLU A 60 -10.80 -8.50 -13.30
CA GLU A 60 -12.14 -9.03 -13.61
C GLU A 60 -12.93 -9.48 -12.37
N LYS A 61 -12.27 -9.69 -11.23
CA LYS A 61 -12.87 -10.08 -9.95
C LYS A 61 -13.15 -8.87 -9.04
N GLY A 62 -12.91 -7.65 -9.51
CA GLY A 62 -13.09 -6.44 -8.73
C GLY A 62 -11.97 -6.15 -7.71
N ARG A 63 -10.79 -6.78 -7.84
CA ARG A 63 -9.63 -6.53 -6.96
C ARG A 63 -8.75 -5.43 -7.54
N GLU A 64 -8.20 -4.58 -6.69
CA GLU A 64 -7.21 -3.58 -7.13
C GLU A 64 -5.93 -4.28 -7.57
N ILE A 65 -5.39 -3.84 -8.71
CA ILE A 65 -4.07 -4.22 -9.19
C ILE A 65 -3.10 -3.11 -8.81
N LEU A 66 -2.12 -3.42 -7.99
CA LEU A 66 -1.10 -2.49 -7.53
C LEU A 66 0.30 -2.98 -7.93
N SER A 67 1.26 -2.07 -8.11
CA SER A 67 2.66 -2.48 -8.29
C SER A 67 3.19 -3.14 -7.01
N PHE A 68 3.96 -4.22 -7.15
CA PHE A 68 4.65 -4.86 -6.04
C PHE A 68 5.87 -4.04 -5.61
N ILE A 69 6.08 -3.90 -4.30
CA ILE A 69 7.29 -3.32 -3.72
C ILE A 69 8.10 -4.47 -3.11
N GLU A 70 9.30 -4.70 -3.65
CA GLU A 70 10.22 -5.69 -3.10
C GLU A 70 10.64 -5.29 -1.68
N GLY A 71 10.48 -6.21 -0.73
CA GLY A 71 10.80 -5.97 0.67
C GLY A 71 10.25 -7.06 1.58
N VAL A 72 10.51 -6.91 2.88
CA VAL A 72 9.99 -7.78 3.92
C VAL A 72 9.09 -6.95 4.83
N ALA A 73 7.81 -7.29 4.87
CA ALA A 73 6.88 -6.66 5.81
C ALA A 73 7.21 -7.07 7.25
N GLY A 74 7.09 -6.13 8.19
CA GLY A 74 7.18 -6.44 9.60
C GLY A 74 5.96 -7.24 10.07
N HIS A 75 6.20 -8.33 10.77
CA HIS A 75 5.18 -9.09 11.49
C HIS A 75 5.70 -9.40 12.90
N ASP A 76 4.81 -9.55 13.87
CA ASP A 76 5.21 -9.84 15.25
C ASP A 76 5.70 -11.30 15.38
N PRO A 77 6.84 -11.56 16.05
CA PRO A 77 7.79 -10.59 16.59
C PRO A 77 8.65 -9.96 15.50
N LEU A 78 8.87 -8.64 15.61
CA LEU A 78 9.73 -7.90 14.68
C LEU A 78 11.18 -8.40 14.75
N LYS A 79 11.85 -8.46 13.59
CA LYS A 79 13.28 -8.79 13.51
C LYS A 79 14.10 -7.65 14.12
N GLU A 80 15.21 -7.98 14.79
CA GLU A 80 16.04 -7.01 15.51
C GLU A 80 16.43 -5.78 14.67
N TYR A 81 16.82 -5.99 13.41
CA TYR A 81 17.18 -4.88 12.52
C TYR A 81 16.03 -3.91 12.23
N MET A 82 14.78 -4.37 12.27
CA MET A 82 13.58 -3.54 12.09
C MET A 82 13.36 -2.61 13.28
N CYS A 83 13.88 -2.95 14.45
CA CYS A 83 13.82 -2.15 15.68
C CYS A 83 15.09 -1.30 15.88
N SER A 84 15.97 -1.21 14.88
CA SER A 84 17.23 -0.46 15.00
C SER A 84 17.02 1.06 14.89
N HIS A 85 17.94 1.84 15.46
CA HIS A 85 17.98 3.31 15.28
C HIS A 85 18.09 3.71 13.81
N HIS A 86 18.73 2.89 12.97
CA HIS A 86 18.82 3.12 11.54
C HIS A 86 17.43 2.99 10.88
N ALA A 87 16.71 1.91 11.16
CA ALA A 87 15.34 1.73 10.66
C ALA A 87 14.42 2.87 11.10
N LEU A 88 14.53 3.31 12.37
CA LEU A 88 13.76 4.45 12.88
C LEU A 88 14.04 5.74 12.12
N LYS A 89 15.31 6.06 11.84
CA LYS A 89 15.69 7.26 11.07
C LYS A 89 15.16 7.20 9.63
N GLU A 90 15.26 6.05 8.98
CA GLU A 90 14.76 5.87 7.62
C GLU A 90 13.24 6.01 7.55
N ILE A 91 12.50 5.42 8.51
CA ILE A 91 11.04 5.58 8.59
C ILE A 91 10.67 7.05 8.78
N ALA A 92 11.34 7.77 9.68
CA ALA A 92 11.08 9.20 9.89
C ALA A 92 11.34 10.04 8.62
N ARG A 93 12.40 9.72 7.88
CA ARG A 93 12.70 10.36 6.59
C ARG A 93 11.62 10.08 5.55
N VAL A 94 11.20 8.82 5.41
CA VAL A 94 10.14 8.42 4.47
C VAL A 94 8.80 9.07 4.83
N LEU A 95 8.47 9.14 6.12
CA LEU A 95 7.25 9.80 6.61
C LEU A 95 7.24 11.29 6.26
N ARG A 96 8.38 11.98 6.41
CA ARG A 96 8.50 13.37 5.98
C ARG A 96 8.29 13.52 4.47
N LEU A 97 8.94 12.68 3.67
CA LEU A 97 8.76 12.69 2.20
C LEU A 97 7.31 12.43 1.80
N TYR A 98 6.61 11.57 2.53
CA TYR A 98 5.19 11.33 2.32
C TYR A 98 4.38 12.60 2.61
N HIS A 99 4.61 13.25 3.75
CA HIS A 99 3.94 14.52 4.09
C HIS A 99 4.17 15.60 3.02
N ASP A 100 5.41 15.75 2.56
CA ASP A 100 5.73 16.70 1.49
C ASP A 100 5.01 16.36 0.16
N ALA A 101 4.88 15.06 -0.16
CA ALA A 101 4.20 14.60 -1.37
C ALA A 101 2.68 14.79 -1.33
N VAL A 102 2.06 14.69 -0.15
CA VAL A 102 0.59 14.81 0.01
C VAL A 102 0.14 16.19 0.46
N PHE A 103 1.04 17.13 0.74
CA PHE A 103 0.70 18.46 1.24
C PHE A 103 -0.31 19.21 0.34
N ASP A 104 -0.26 19.00 -0.97
CA ASP A 104 -1.16 19.60 -1.95
C ASP A 104 -2.20 18.62 -2.53
N PHE A 105 -2.38 17.46 -1.89
CA PHE A 105 -3.43 16.52 -2.29
C PHE A 105 -4.81 17.11 -1.96
N PRO A 106 -5.71 17.24 -2.95
CA PRO A 106 -7.03 17.81 -2.71
C PRO A 106 -7.88 16.87 -1.88
N ILE A 107 -8.32 17.35 -0.72
CA ILE A 107 -9.33 16.68 0.11
C ILE A 107 -10.70 17.15 -0.38
N SER A 108 -11.48 16.25 -0.96
CA SER A 108 -12.85 16.52 -1.38
C SER A 108 -13.83 16.27 -0.22
N ASP A 109 -14.95 16.99 -0.22
CA ASP A 109 -15.99 16.89 0.81
C ASP A 109 -16.68 15.52 0.85
N ASP A 110 -16.50 14.69 -0.18
CA ASP A 110 -16.95 13.29 -0.25
C ASP A 110 -16.02 12.31 0.48
N TRP A 111 -14.93 12.80 1.09
CA TRP A 111 -14.07 11.98 1.94
C TRP A 111 -14.77 11.76 3.28
N ASN A 112 -15.67 10.77 3.30
CA ASN A 112 -16.44 10.43 4.50
C ASN A 112 -15.51 10.27 5.70
N GLU A 113 -15.81 11.02 6.76
CA GLU A 113 -15.24 10.81 8.08
C GLU A 113 -15.41 9.32 8.45
N TRP A 114 -14.34 8.70 8.92
CA TRP A 114 -14.38 7.32 9.38
C TRP A 114 -15.46 7.20 10.47
N THR A 115 -16.61 6.61 10.14
CA THR A 115 -17.50 6.09 11.18
C THR A 115 -16.81 4.88 11.78
N ILE A 116 -15.98 5.11 12.80
CA ILE A 116 -15.51 4.03 13.66
C ILE A 116 -16.77 3.46 14.33
N ARG A 117 -17.33 2.39 13.76
CA ARG A 117 -18.31 1.57 14.47
C ARG A 117 -17.51 0.81 15.53
N LEU A 118 -17.40 1.42 16.71
CA LEU A 118 -17.04 0.68 17.91
C LEU A 118 -18.17 -0.32 18.16
N THR A 119 -17.99 -1.56 17.73
CA THR A 119 -18.81 -2.67 18.20
C THR A 119 -18.37 -2.97 19.62
N THR A 120 -19.13 -2.46 20.60
CA THR A 120 -19.13 -2.95 21.99
C THR A 120 -19.73 -4.35 22.07
#